data_AF-A0A1M5YP06-F1
#
_entry.id   AF-A0A1M5YP06-F1
#
_cell.length_a   1.000
_cell.length_b   1.000
_cell.length_c   1.000
_cell.angle_alpha   90.00
_cell.angle_beta   90.00
_cell.angle_gamma   90.00
#
_symmetry.space_group_name_H-M   'P 1'
#
loop_
_entity.id
_entity.type
_entity.pdbx_description
1 polymer ?
#
loop_
_entity_poly.entity_id
_entity_poly.type
_entity_poly.pdbx_seq_one_letter_code
_entity_poly.pdbx_strand_id
1 'polypeptide(L)'
;MRLRDAKHSDVVIEADKGSYVGYQGVRYMFNCDDFLVHQPYPSVEITECNTYYATLISGAFAGPGSETTAITQYTAHNFFTFVQPQITEAYQCIISVELLHLNLLGNLIRDLGLPPKFLTYETHQYWNGSYPVYAYELRPILLADIEGEHAAIAHYTRLIQQIAQPQIQDLFRRIILDEQKHVEILEYFLGNR
;
A
#
# COMPACT_ATOMS: atom_id res chain seq x y z
N MET A 1 25.66 46.98 -22.68
CA MET A 1 24.87 47.65 -21.61
C MET A 1 24.86 46.73 -20.40
N ARG A 2 25.49 47.13 -19.30
CA ARG A 2 25.45 46.43 -17.99
C ARG A 2 24.09 46.64 -17.34
N LEU A 3 23.67 45.68 -16.51
CA LEU A 3 23.05 45.71 -15.16
C LEU A 3 22.88 44.20 -14.81
N ARG A 4 23.55 43.49 -13.86
CA ARG A 4 23.69 43.65 -12.38
C ARG A 4 22.34 44.00 -11.74
N ASP A 5 21.74 43.28 -10.78
CA ASP A 5 22.10 42.27 -9.75
C ASP A 5 20.82 41.39 -9.50
N ALA A 6 20.75 40.25 -8.80
CA ALA A 6 21.28 39.92 -7.48
C ALA A 6 21.21 38.40 -7.12
N LYS A 7 22.28 37.94 -6.47
CA LYS A 7 22.40 36.95 -5.38
C LYS A 7 21.57 35.64 -5.43
N HIS A 8 22.20 34.57 -5.93
CA HIS A 8 22.04 33.24 -5.34
C HIS A 8 22.93 33.16 -4.09
N SER A 9 22.35 32.86 -2.93
CA SER A 9 23.09 32.40 -1.77
C SER A 9 23.17 30.87 -1.86
N ASP A 10 24.38 30.36 -2.10
CA ASP A 10 24.69 28.94 -2.07
C ASP A 10 24.49 28.41 -0.64
N VAL A 11 23.49 27.54 -0.45
CA VAL A 11 23.43 26.65 0.71
C VAL A 11 24.14 25.37 0.30
N VAL A 12 25.40 25.26 0.70
CA VAL A 12 26.14 24.00 0.66
C VAL A 12 25.62 23.14 1.81
N ILE A 13 24.91 22.05 1.49
CA ILE A 13 24.63 21.00 2.45
C ILE A 13 25.86 20.08 2.46
N GLU A 14 26.67 20.15 3.50
CA GLU A 14 27.76 19.20 3.71
C GLU A 14 27.18 17.81 3.97
N ALA A 15 27.58 16.84 3.15
CA ALA A 15 27.25 15.44 3.35
C ALA A 15 28.05 14.89 4.53
N ASP A 16 27.35 14.54 5.61
CA ASP A 16 27.95 13.84 6.74
C ASP A 16 28.44 12.44 6.29
N LYS A 17 29.72 12.15 6.56
CA LYS A 17 30.37 10.86 6.26
C LYS A 17 30.08 9.88 7.38
N GLY A 18 28.79 9.53 7.56
CA GLY A 18 28.37 8.42 8.40
C GLY A 18 28.58 7.09 7.68
N SER A 19 29.46 6.24 8.19
CA SER A 19 29.71 4.89 7.69
C SER A 19 28.43 4.04 7.76
N TYR A 20 27.94 3.58 6.61
CA TYR A 20 26.92 2.54 6.53
C TYR A 20 27.46 1.25 7.19
N VAL A 21 27.02 0.97 8.41
CA VAL A 21 27.23 -0.32 9.06
C VAL A 21 26.26 -1.32 8.43
N GLY A 22 26.81 -2.45 8.01
CA GLY A 22 26.19 -3.40 7.10
C GLY A 22 24.84 -3.98 7.57
N TYR A 23 24.03 -4.27 6.55
CA TYR A 23 22.86 -5.15 6.56
C TYR A 23 23.09 -6.39 7.44
N GLN A 24 22.54 -6.38 8.65
CA GLN A 24 22.03 -7.59 9.29
C GLN A 24 20.50 -7.47 9.23
N GLY A 25 19.85 -8.57 8.83
CA GLY A 25 18.49 -8.62 8.29
C GLY A 25 17.51 -7.62 8.89
N VAL A 26 16.70 -7.01 8.03
CA VAL A 26 15.57 -6.16 8.43
C VAL A 26 14.63 -7.02 9.25
N ARG A 27 14.87 -7.08 10.56
CA ARG A 27 13.92 -7.54 11.54
C ARG A 27 13.01 -6.35 11.73
N TYR A 28 11.75 -6.44 11.28
CA TYR A 28 10.76 -5.44 11.64
C TYR A 28 10.83 -5.30 13.16
N MET A 29 11.04 -4.07 13.62
CA MET A 29 11.34 -3.77 15.02
C MET A 29 10.12 -3.97 15.93
N PHE A 30 8.98 -4.34 15.34
CA PHE A 30 7.65 -4.34 15.93
C PHE A 30 6.95 -5.67 15.67
N ASN A 31 6.13 -6.10 16.62
CA ASN A 31 5.24 -7.23 16.42
C ASN A 31 3.98 -6.73 15.69
N CYS A 32 3.83 -7.09 14.42
CA CYS A 32 2.72 -6.61 13.59
C CYS A 32 1.51 -7.54 13.58
N ASP A 33 1.52 -8.58 14.41
CA ASP A 33 0.47 -9.59 14.55
C ASP A 33 -0.92 -8.98 14.76
N ASP A 34 -1.03 -7.87 15.49
CA ASP A 34 -2.30 -7.20 15.81
C ASP A 34 -2.89 -6.39 14.64
N PHE A 35 -2.14 -6.21 13.54
CA PHE A 35 -2.51 -5.40 12.38
C PHE A 35 -3.05 -6.24 11.22
N LEU A 36 -3.12 -7.56 11.38
CA LEU A 36 -3.80 -8.46 10.46
C LEU A 36 -4.73 -9.39 11.23
N VAL A 37 -5.64 -10.04 10.53
CA VAL A 37 -6.45 -11.10 11.09
C VAL A 37 -5.62 -12.39 11.20
N HIS A 38 -5.66 -13.04 12.36
CA HIS A 38 -4.96 -14.30 12.63
C HIS A 38 -5.56 -15.52 11.90
N GLN A 39 -5.59 -15.46 10.58
CA GLN A 39 -6.04 -16.50 9.68
C GLN A 39 -5.07 -16.60 8.51
N PRO A 40 -4.70 -17.81 8.07
CA PRO A 40 -3.80 -17.98 6.93
C PRO A 40 -4.46 -17.47 5.65
N TYR A 41 -3.66 -16.96 4.71
CA TYR A 41 -4.13 -16.72 3.35
C TYR A 41 -4.36 -18.06 2.65
N PRO A 42 -5.53 -18.27 2.01
CA PRO A 42 -5.81 -19.51 1.31
C PRO A 42 -4.88 -19.66 0.11
N SER A 43 -4.42 -20.89 -0.15
CA SER A 43 -3.66 -21.19 -1.36
C SER A 43 -4.54 -21.10 -2.59
N VAL A 44 -4.03 -20.48 -3.66
CA VAL A 44 -4.66 -20.45 -4.97
C VAL A 44 -3.85 -21.30 -5.93
N GLU A 45 -4.48 -22.31 -6.51
CA GLU A 45 -3.90 -23.18 -7.54
C GLU A 45 -4.46 -22.77 -8.90
N ILE A 46 -3.56 -22.33 -9.78
CA ILE A 46 -3.89 -21.97 -11.17
C ILE A 46 -3.48 -23.12 -12.08
N THR A 47 -4.46 -23.86 -12.59
CA THR A 47 -4.23 -24.99 -13.51
C THR A 47 -4.17 -24.56 -14.97
N GLU A 48 -4.76 -23.42 -15.31
CA GLU A 48 -4.79 -22.84 -16.66
C GLU A 48 -4.65 -21.31 -16.59
N CYS A 49 -3.87 -20.73 -17.51
CA CYS A 49 -3.73 -19.28 -17.61
C CYS A 49 -5.08 -18.61 -17.90
N ASN A 50 -5.35 -17.49 -17.23
CA ASN A 50 -6.52 -16.67 -17.49
C ASN A 50 -6.13 -15.18 -17.40
N THR A 51 -5.66 -14.65 -18.54
CA THR A 51 -5.19 -13.27 -18.65
C THR A 51 -6.29 -12.23 -18.46
N TYR A 52 -7.56 -12.62 -18.63
CA TYR A 52 -8.70 -11.76 -18.29
C TYR A 52 -8.77 -11.53 -16.77
N TYR A 53 -8.63 -12.58 -15.96
CA TYR A 53 -8.56 -12.41 -14.50
C TYR A 53 -7.32 -11.63 -14.07
N ALA A 54 -6.16 -11.93 -14.64
CA ALA A 54 -4.95 -11.15 -14.38
C ALA A 54 -5.14 -9.65 -14.71
N THR A 55 -5.89 -9.35 -15.78
CA THR A 55 -6.21 -7.99 -16.19
C THR A 55 -7.06 -7.27 -15.15
N LEU A 56 -8.13 -7.89 -14.65
CA LEU A 56 -8.97 -7.33 -13.58
C LEU A 56 -8.17 -7.11 -12.29
N ILE A 57 -7.37 -8.10 -11.89
CA ILE A 57 -6.61 -8.07 -10.63
C ILE A 57 -5.54 -6.98 -10.65
N SER A 58 -5.00 -6.63 -11.82
CA SER A 58 -3.98 -5.59 -11.95
C SER A 58 -4.44 -4.21 -11.44
N GLY A 59 -5.74 -3.94 -11.42
CA GLY A 59 -6.30 -2.74 -10.80
C GLY A 59 -6.08 -2.70 -9.29
N ALA A 60 -6.26 -3.82 -8.59
CA ALA A 60 -5.99 -3.92 -7.16
C ALA A 60 -4.49 -3.97 -6.84
N PHE A 61 -3.65 -4.37 -7.81
CA PHE A 61 -2.20 -4.35 -7.69
C PHE A 61 -1.61 -2.94 -7.85
N ALA A 62 -2.06 -2.17 -8.86
CA ALA A 62 -1.39 -0.93 -9.28
C ALA A 62 -2.31 0.20 -9.78
N GLY A 63 -3.62 0.13 -9.51
CA GLY A 63 -4.57 1.22 -9.77
C GLY A 63 -4.59 2.31 -8.68
N PRO A 64 -5.49 3.32 -8.78
CA PRO A 64 -5.61 4.38 -7.77
C PRO A 64 -5.96 3.88 -6.37
N GLY A 65 -6.90 2.93 -6.22
CA GLY A 65 -7.22 2.27 -4.95
C GLY A 65 -6.61 0.88 -4.86
N SER A 66 -5.28 0.79 -4.99
CA SER A 66 -4.52 -0.46 -5.00
C SER A 66 -3.59 -0.58 -3.80
N GLU A 67 -3.06 -1.78 -3.58
CA GLU A 67 -2.02 -2.04 -2.58
C GLU A 67 -0.79 -1.15 -2.76
N THR A 68 -0.39 -0.90 -4.02
CA THR A 68 0.73 0.00 -4.31
C THR A 68 0.42 1.43 -3.84
N THR A 69 -0.81 1.90 -4.05
CA THR A 69 -1.21 3.24 -3.56
C THR A 69 -1.29 3.27 -2.04
N ALA A 70 -1.86 2.24 -1.40
CA ALA A 70 -1.94 2.16 0.06
C ALA A 70 -0.54 2.22 0.69
N ILE A 71 0.39 1.35 0.26
CA ILE A 71 1.79 1.33 0.74
C ILE A 71 2.43 2.71 0.67
N THR A 72 2.31 3.36 -0.49
CA THR A 72 2.97 4.66 -0.73
C THR A 72 2.28 5.80 0.00
N GLN A 73 0.95 5.77 0.15
CA GLN A 73 0.18 6.73 0.92
C GLN A 73 0.52 6.64 2.41
N TYR A 74 0.44 5.44 3.00
CA TYR A 74 0.85 5.21 4.38
C TYR A 74 2.29 5.64 4.61
N THR A 75 3.21 5.32 3.69
CA THR A 75 4.62 5.76 3.78
C THR A 75 4.73 7.28 3.81
N ALA A 76 4.05 7.98 2.91
CA ALA A 76 4.07 9.44 2.84
C ALA A 76 3.47 10.09 4.10
N HIS A 77 2.33 9.58 4.57
CA HIS A 77 1.68 10.04 5.78
C HIS A 77 2.51 9.78 7.03
N ASN A 78 3.23 8.66 7.11
CA ASN A 78 4.03 8.30 8.28
C ASN A 78 5.17 9.30 8.58
N PHE A 79 5.61 10.08 7.60
CA PHE A 79 6.55 11.19 7.84
C PHE A 79 5.96 12.33 8.71
N PHE A 80 4.65 12.36 8.91
CA PHE A 80 3.94 13.39 9.68
C PHE A 80 3.28 12.84 10.96
N THR A 81 3.42 11.55 11.26
CA THR A 81 2.83 10.91 12.45
C THR A 81 3.78 10.86 13.66
N PHE A 82 5.04 11.28 13.50
CA PHE A 82 6.13 11.12 14.49
C PHE A 82 5.84 11.69 15.89
N VAL A 83 4.89 12.61 16.00
CA VAL A 83 4.43 13.15 17.29
C VAL A 83 3.67 12.12 18.14
N GLN A 84 3.24 11.00 17.54
CA GLN A 84 2.53 9.91 18.20
C GLN A 84 3.17 8.57 17.80
N PRO A 85 4.14 8.07 18.59
CA PRO A 85 4.89 6.84 18.26
C PRO A 85 4.01 5.62 17.98
N GLN A 86 2.87 5.51 18.65
CA GLN A 86 1.90 4.42 18.46
C GLN A 86 1.31 4.43 17.04
N ILE A 87 1.03 5.61 16.49
CA ILE A 87 0.54 5.74 15.11
C ILE A 87 1.67 5.44 14.14
N THR A 88 2.89 5.91 14.42
CA THR A 88 4.04 5.61 13.57
C THR A 88 4.32 4.11 13.46
N GLU A 89 4.25 3.39 14.58
CA GLU A 89 4.36 1.93 14.64
C GLU A 89 3.23 1.24 13.88
N ALA A 90 1.98 1.68 14.12
CA ALA A 90 0.81 1.15 13.42
C ALA A 90 0.95 1.25 11.90
N TYR A 91 1.37 2.40 11.39
CA TYR A 91 1.54 2.61 9.95
C TYR A 91 2.63 1.69 9.38
N GLN A 92 3.73 1.47 10.10
CA GLN A 92 4.77 0.53 9.66
C GLN A 92 4.27 -0.91 9.60
N CYS A 93 3.41 -1.30 10.54
CA CYS A 93 2.81 -2.62 10.53
C CYS A 93 1.76 -2.78 9.43
N ILE A 94 0.87 -1.80 9.23
CA ILE A 94 -0.10 -1.80 8.11
C ILE A 94 0.64 -1.89 6.77
N ILE A 95 1.67 -1.06 6.54
CA ILE A 95 2.51 -1.14 5.32
C ILE A 95 3.08 -2.56 5.11
N SER A 96 3.43 -3.26 6.19
CA SER A 96 3.98 -4.62 6.09
C SER A 96 2.91 -5.63 5.66
N VAL A 97 1.66 -5.44 6.09
CA VAL A 97 0.50 -6.23 5.64
C VAL A 97 0.17 -5.90 4.18
N GLU A 98 0.19 -4.64 3.77
CA GLU A 98 -0.06 -4.28 2.36
C GLU A 98 1.01 -4.82 1.41
N LEU A 99 2.27 -4.89 1.86
CA LEU A 99 3.32 -5.56 1.09
C LEU A 99 3.05 -7.06 0.93
N LEU A 100 2.42 -7.70 1.91
CA LEU A 100 1.98 -9.09 1.79
C LEU A 100 0.82 -9.22 0.79
N HIS A 101 -0.18 -8.33 0.83
CA HIS A 101 -1.26 -8.26 -0.16
C HIS A 101 -0.71 -8.07 -1.57
N LEU A 102 0.17 -7.08 -1.76
CA LEU A 102 0.83 -6.81 -3.04
C LEU A 102 1.57 -8.05 -3.57
N ASN A 103 2.27 -8.79 -2.71
CA ASN A 103 2.96 -10.02 -3.07
C ASN A 103 1.99 -11.13 -3.49
N LEU A 104 0.87 -11.30 -2.79
CA LEU A 104 -0.18 -12.26 -3.14
C LEU A 104 -0.77 -11.94 -4.52
N LEU A 105 -1.12 -10.68 -4.77
CA LEU A 105 -1.64 -10.24 -6.06
C LEU A 105 -0.61 -10.38 -7.19
N GLY A 106 0.64 -10.00 -6.95
CA GLY A 106 1.71 -10.08 -7.94
C GLY A 106 2.00 -11.53 -8.37
N ASN A 107 2.01 -12.46 -7.41
CA ASN A 107 2.11 -13.90 -7.70
C ASN A 107 0.90 -14.39 -8.49
N LEU A 108 -0.31 -13.99 -8.09
CA LEU A 108 -1.54 -14.40 -8.77
C LEU A 108 -1.60 -13.88 -10.22
N ILE A 109 -1.21 -12.62 -10.47
CA ILE A 109 -1.12 -12.04 -11.83
C ILE A 109 -0.13 -12.84 -12.69
N ARG A 110 1.04 -13.17 -12.14
CA ARG A 110 2.06 -14.01 -12.79
C ARG A 110 1.48 -15.37 -13.17
N ASP A 111 0.86 -16.05 -12.22
CA ASP A 111 0.40 -17.43 -12.39
C ASP A 111 -0.81 -17.50 -13.35
N LEU A 112 -1.61 -16.44 -13.42
CA LEU A 112 -2.69 -16.26 -14.40
C LEU A 112 -2.20 -15.90 -15.82
N GLY A 113 -0.89 -15.67 -16.00
CA GLY A 113 -0.26 -15.55 -17.31
C GLY A 113 0.09 -14.13 -17.78
N LEU A 114 0.08 -13.12 -16.89
CA LEU A 114 0.59 -11.77 -17.19
C LEU A 114 1.77 -11.41 -16.29
N PRO A 115 2.75 -10.60 -16.75
CA PRO A 115 3.78 -10.11 -15.85
C PRO A 115 3.21 -9.09 -14.85
N PRO A 116 3.57 -9.13 -13.56
CA PRO A 116 3.08 -8.20 -12.54
C PRO A 116 3.77 -6.84 -12.65
N LYS A 117 3.44 -6.09 -13.70
CA LYS A 117 3.89 -4.71 -13.88
C LYS A 117 3.06 -3.79 -12.99
N PHE A 118 3.67 -2.73 -12.47
CA PHE A 118 2.97 -1.65 -11.77
C PHE A 118 2.14 -0.80 -12.74
N LEU A 119 1.13 -1.42 -13.35
CA LEU A 119 0.17 -0.84 -14.26
C LEU A 119 -1.16 -1.56 -14.14
N THR A 120 -2.24 -0.87 -14.48
CA THR A 120 -3.56 -1.49 -14.68
C THR A 120 -3.70 -1.91 -16.15
N TYR A 121 -3.87 -3.21 -16.41
CA TYR A 121 -3.96 -3.76 -17.76
C TYR A 121 -5.25 -3.36 -18.49
N GLU A 122 -6.32 -3.07 -17.76
CA GLU A 122 -7.59 -2.60 -18.35
C GLU A 122 -7.45 -1.25 -19.05
N THR A 123 -6.62 -0.36 -18.50
CA THR A 123 -6.43 1.02 -18.98
C THR A 123 -5.06 1.27 -19.60
N HIS A 124 -4.14 0.31 -19.47
CA HIS A 124 -2.72 0.42 -19.80
C HIS A 124 -2.02 1.63 -19.14
N GLN A 125 -2.53 2.10 -18.01
CA GLN A 125 -1.93 3.18 -17.23
C GLN A 125 -0.95 2.62 -16.21
N TYR A 126 0.29 3.12 -16.22
CA TYR A 126 1.24 2.83 -15.16
C TYR A 126 0.82 3.56 -13.88
N TRP A 127 1.02 2.86 -12.76
CA TRP A 127 0.95 3.50 -11.45
C TRP A 127 1.91 4.69 -11.43
N ASN A 128 1.48 5.77 -10.79
CA ASN A 128 2.33 6.94 -10.62
C ASN A 128 2.01 7.65 -9.30
N GLY A 129 2.97 8.45 -8.83
CA GLY A 129 2.90 9.11 -7.53
C GLY A 129 1.81 10.17 -7.37
N SER A 130 0.91 10.37 -8.33
CA SER A 130 -0.28 11.21 -8.17
C SER A 130 -1.49 10.47 -7.59
N TYR A 131 -1.43 9.14 -7.48
CA TYR A 131 -2.54 8.35 -6.93
C TYR A 131 -2.71 8.45 -5.41
N PRO A 132 -1.65 8.50 -4.59
CA PRO A 132 -1.79 8.75 -3.15
C PRO A 132 -2.46 10.10 -2.87
N VAL A 133 -3.31 10.12 -1.85
CA VAL A 133 -3.74 11.38 -1.23
C VAL A 133 -2.58 11.87 -0.36
N TYR A 134 -2.16 13.12 -0.56
CA TYR A 134 -1.14 13.76 0.27
C TYR A 134 -1.79 14.70 1.27
N ALA A 135 -1.85 14.28 2.53
CA ALA A 135 -2.26 15.11 3.65
C ALA A 135 -1.11 15.27 4.67
N TYR A 136 -1.15 16.37 5.43
CA TYR A 136 -0.03 16.78 6.29
C TYR A 136 -0.43 17.05 7.74
N GLU A 137 -1.72 16.92 8.04
CA GLU A 137 -2.27 17.04 9.39
C GLU A 137 -2.91 15.71 9.77
N LEU A 138 -2.76 15.31 11.04
CA LEU A 138 -3.14 13.97 11.50
C LEU A 138 -4.61 13.63 11.21
N ARG A 139 -5.54 14.57 11.35
CA ARG A 139 -6.97 14.31 11.08
C ARG A 139 -7.23 14.05 9.59
N PRO A 140 -6.85 14.93 8.65
CA PRO A 140 -6.89 14.64 7.23
C PRO A 140 -6.19 13.34 6.82
N ILE A 141 -5.01 13.03 7.40
CA ILE A 141 -4.27 11.79 7.14
C ILE A 141 -5.13 10.56 7.45
N LEU A 142 -5.63 10.44 8.68
CA LEU A 142 -6.42 9.29 9.11
C LEU A 142 -7.70 9.14 8.28
N LEU A 143 -8.36 10.25 7.93
CA LEU A 143 -9.56 10.21 7.08
C LEU A 143 -9.26 9.71 5.67
N ALA A 144 -8.16 10.16 5.07
CA ALA A 144 -7.75 9.73 3.73
C ALA A 144 -7.35 8.25 3.71
N ASP A 145 -6.72 7.76 4.78
CA ASP A 145 -6.33 6.36 4.90
C ASP A 145 -7.56 5.46 5.11
N ILE A 146 -8.52 5.85 5.96
CA ILE A 146 -9.80 5.14 6.11
C ILE A 146 -10.57 5.08 4.78
N GLU A 147 -10.60 6.17 4.02
CA GLU A 147 -11.23 6.18 2.70
C GLU A 147 -10.51 5.24 1.71
N GLY A 148 -9.17 5.18 1.77
CA GLY A 148 -8.35 4.23 1.02
C GLY A 148 -8.71 2.78 1.30
N GLU A 149 -8.82 2.41 2.58
CA GLU A 149 -9.22 1.05 3.00
C GLU A 149 -10.63 0.69 2.52
N HIS A 150 -11.59 1.61 2.65
CA HIS A 150 -12.93 1.40 2.13
C HIS A 150 -12.95 1.22 0.60
N ALA A 151 -12.09 1.95 -0.12
CA ALA A 151 -11.96 1.79 -1.56
C ALA A 151 -11.36 0.41 -1.92
N ALA A 152 -10.37 -0.09 -1.18
CA ALA A 152 -9.81 -1.43 -1.34
C ALA A 152 -10.87 -2.51 -1.10
N ILE A 153 -11.63 -2.43 0.00
CA ILE A 153 -12.75 -3.34 0.31
C ILE A 153 -13.77 -3.37 -0.83
N ALA A 154 -14.17 -2.20 -1.32
CA ALA A 154 -15.12 -2.10 -2.44
C ALA A 154 -14.56 -2.72 -3.72
N HIS A 155 -13.26 -2.53 -3.99
CA HIS A 155 -12.57 -3.10 -5.14
C HIS A 155 -12.55 -4.63 -5.09
N TYR A 156 -12.12 -5.22 -3.98
CA TYR A 156 -12.13 -6.67 -3.80
C TYR A 156 -13.55 -7.26 -3.89
N THR A 157 -14.54 -6.57 -3.32
CA THR A 157 -15.95 -6.97 -3.43
C THR A 157 -16.41 -7.03 -4.89
N ARG A 158 -15.98 -6.07 -5.72
CA ARG A 158 -16.26 -6.07 -7.16
C ARG A 158 -15.53 -7.22 -7.87
N LEU A 159 -14.26 -7.46 -7.55
CA LEU A 159 -13.47 -8.55 -8.13
C LEU A 159 -14.11 -9.92 -7.83
N ILE A 160 -14.62 -10.14 -6.62
CA ILE A 160 -15.34 -11.36 -6.24
C ILE A 160 -16.56 -11.61 -7.14
N GLN A 161 -17.25 -10.55 -7.59
CA GLN A 161 -18.40 -10.65 -8.50
C GLN A 161 -18.00 -10.93 -9.95
N GLN A 162 -16.80 -10.51 -10.37
CA GLN A 162 -16.32 -10.63 -11.75
C GLN A 162 -15.51 -11.91 -12.01
N ILE A 163 -14.87 -12.47 -10.97
CA ILE A 163 -13.99 -13.63 -11.06
C ILE A 163 -14.72 -14.85 -10.50
N ALA A 164 -15.03 -15.82 -11.38
CA ALA A 164 -15.75 -17.05 -11.05
C ALA A 164 -14.80 -18.20 -10.66
N GLN A 165 -13.72 -17.89 -9.95
CA GLN A 165 -12.74 -18.87 -9.44
C GLN A 165 -12.79 -18.88 -7.90
N PRO A 166 -13.36 -19.92 -7.25
CA PRO A 166 -13.61 -19.92 -5.80
C PRO A 166 -12.37 -19.62 -4.94
N GLN A 167 -11.23 -20.22 -5.27
CA GLN A 167 -9.99 -19.99 -4.52
C GLN A 167 -9.50 -18.53 -4.58
N ILE A 168 -9.65 -17.87 -5.74
CA ILE A 168 -9.33 -16.45 -5.88
C ILE A 168 -10.31 -15.60 -5.06
N GLN A 169 -11.59 -15.94 -5.08
CA GLN A 169 -12.59 -15.24 -4.26
C GLN A 169 -12.30 -15.40 -2.77
N ASP A 170 -11.90 -16.58 -2.32
CA ASP A 170 -11.55 -16.84 -0.92
C ASP A 170 -10.31 -16.04 -0.50
N LEU A 171 -9.31 -15.91 -1.38
CA LEU A 171 -8.16 -15.03 -1.14
C LEU A 171 -8.60 -13.58 -0.96
N PHE A 172 -9.47 -13.06 -1.83
CA PHE A 172 -9.96 -11.68 -1.70
C PHE A 172 -10.82 -11.48 -0.45
N ARG A 173 -11.67 -12.45 -0.09
CA ARG A 173 -12.43 -12.39 1.17
C ARG A 173 -11.49 -12.33 2.36
N ARG A 174 -10.37 -13.07 2.33
CA ARG A 174 -9.36 -13.01 3.38
C ARG A 174 -8.68 -11.64 3.43
N ILE A 175 -8.26 -11.07 2.30
CA ILE A 175 -7.65 -9.72 2.25
C ILE A 175 -8.62 -8.67 2.81
N ILE A 176 -9.90 -8.73 2.44
CA ILE A 176 -10.95 -7.83 2.99
C ILE A 176 -10.98 -7.84 4.53
N LEU A 177 -10.69 -8.97 5.17
CA LEU A 177 -10.65 -9.01 6.64
C LEU A 177 -9.50 -8.19 7.23
N ASP A 178 -8.36 -8.10 6.54
CA ASP A 178 -7.25 -7.22 6.94
C ASP A 178 -7.62 -5.75 6.70
N GLU A 179 -8.23 -5.41 5.56
CA GLU A 179 -8.63 -4.01 5.32
C GLU A 179 -9.68 -3.52 6.33
N GLN A 180 -10.60 -4.40 6.73
CA GLN A 180 -11.55 -4.11 7.82
C GLN A 180 -10.82 -3.88 9.15
N LYS A 181 -9.77 -4.67 9.43
CA LYS A 181 -8.94 -4.51 10.62
C LYS A 181 -8.16 -3.18 10.57
N HIS A 182 -7.65 -2.79 9.41
CA HIS A 182 -6.98 -1.50 9.21
C HIS A 182 -7.94 -0.34 9.49
N VAL A 183 -9.18 -0.40 8.98
CA VAL A 183 -10.23 0.61 9.29
C VAL A 183 -10.46 0.71 10.80
N GLU A 184 -10.66 -0.40 11.51
CA GLU A 184 -10.89 -0.40 12.96
C GLU A 184 -9.76 0.31 13.72
N ILE A 185 -8.51 0.06 13.32
CA ILE A 185 -7.31 0.64 13.94
C ILE A 185 -7.23 2.16 13.66
N LEU A 186 -7.49 2.58 12.42
CA LEU A 186 -7.47 3.99 12.05
C LEU A 186 -8.61 4.78 12.72
N GLU A 187 -9.80 4.19 12.80
CA GLU A 187 -10.95 4.78 13.51
C GLU A 187 -10.67 4.93 15.01
N TYR A 188 -9.99 3.95 15.63
CA TYR A 188 -9.54 4.04 17.01
C TYR A 188 -8.61 5.25 17.21
N PHE A 189 -7.64 5.48 16.32
CA PHE A 189 -6.76 6.66 16.40
C PHE A 189 -7.49 7.97 16.09
N LEU A 190 -8.52 7.93 15.24
CA LEU A 190 -9.33 9.10 14.92
C LEU A 190 -10.18 9.56 16.12
N GLY A 191 -10.75 8.59 16.87
CA GLY A 191 -11.66 8.82 17.99
C GLY A 191 -11.02 9.09 19.35
N ASN A 192 -9.82 8.55 19.64
CA ASN A 192 -9.14 8.73 20.93
C ASN A 192 -8.28 10.01 20.99
N ARG A 193 -8.93 11.17 20.92
CA ARG A 193 -8.29 12.48 21.16
C ARG A 193 -8.65 13.07 22.51
#